data_AF-A0A7C8ZI13-F1
#
_entry.id   AF-A0A7C8ZI13-F1
#
_cell.length_a   1.000
_cell.length_b   1.000
_cell.length_c   1.000
_cell.angle_alpha   90.00
_cell.angle_beta   90.00
_cell.angle_gamma   90.00
#
_symmetry.space_group_name_H-M   'P 1'
#
loop_
_entity.id
_entity.type
_entity.pdbx_description
1 polymer ?
#
loop_
_entity_poly.entity_id
_entity_poly.type
_entity_poly.pdbx_seq_one_letter_code
_entity_poly.pdbx_strand_id
1 'polypeptide(L)'
;SQAVEKRKEALAGMCDERARMLQDQFNVSMNHVQAMAILISTFHHGKYPTAIDQRTFARYTERTTFERPLTSGVAYAVRVLHSEREQFEKQQGWTIKSMHCIEQA
;
A
#
# COMPACT_ATOMS: atom_id res chain seq x y z
N SER A 1 38.57 20.96 -19.76
CA SER A 1 39.23 21.31 -18.49
C SER A 1 38.94 20.23 -17.47
N GLN A 2 39.95 19.73 -16.76
CA GLN A 2 39.83 18.68 -15.73
C GLN A 2 38.77 19.00 -14.65
N ALA A 3 38.53 20.29 -14.38
CA ALA A 3 37.52 20.74 -13.43
C ALA A 3 36.07 20.43 -13.88
N VAL A 4 35.80 20.39 -15.19
CA VAL A 4 34.47 20.07 -15.72
C VAL A 4 34.17 18.59 -15.56
N GLU A 5 35.16 17.72 -15.79
CA GLU A 5 34.97 16.27 -15.70
C GLU A 5 34.72 15.83 -14.24
N LYS A 6 35.51 16.37 -13.29
CA LYS A 6 35.27 16.15 -11.85
C LYS A 6 33.87 16.56 -11.40
N ARG A 7 33.30 17.63 -11.98
CA ARG A 7 31.92 18.07 -11.68
C ARG A 7 30.87 17.11 -12.24
N LYS A 8 31.10 16.55 -13.44
CA LYS A 8 30.21 15.55 -14.03
C LYS A 8 30.22 14.25 -13.23
N GLU A 9 31.41 13.77 -12.85
CA GLU A 9 31.57 12.58 -12.01
C GLU A 9 30.88 12.76 -10.65
N ALA A 10 31.07 13.91 -10.00
CA ALA A 10 30.37 14.22 -8.75
C ALA A 10 28.85 14.24 -8.92
N LEU A 11 28.34 14.84 -10.00
CA LEU A 11 26.90 14.87 -10.29
C LEU A 11 26.34 13.46 -10.57
N ALA A 12 27.05 12.65 -11.36
CA ALA A 12 26.68 11.27 -11.62
C ALA A 12 26.62 10.45 -10.32
N GLY A 13 27.63 10.59 -9.46
CA GLY A 13 27.64 9.93 -8.15
C GLY A 13 26.46 10.33 -7.26
N MET A 14 26.11 11.61 -7.22
CA MET A 14 24.94 12.09 -6.47
C MET A 14 23.62 11.53 -7.03
N CYS A 15 23.50 11.42 -8.35
CA CYS A 15 22.32 10.86 -9.00
C CYS A 15 22.18 9.36 -8.71
N ASP A 16 23.26 8.61 -8.83
CA ASP A 16 23.27 7.17 -8.58
C ASP A 16 22.95 6.85 -7.11
N GLU A 17 23.48 7.64 -6.17
CA GLU A 17 23.18 7.49 -4.76
C GLU A 17 21.69 7.74 -4.46
N ARG A 18 21.10 8.81 -5.02
CA ARG A 18 19.66 9.09 -4.87
C ARG A 18 18.78 8.02 -5.50
N ALA A 19 19.15 7.52 -6.68
CA ALA A 19 18.42 6.45 -7.35
C ALA A 19 18.43 5.18 -6.50
N ARG A 20 19.58 4.81 -5.93
CA ARG A 20 19.72 3.68 -5.02
C ARG A 20 18.88 3.86 -3.76
N MET A 21 18.97 5.00 -3.10
CA MET A 21 18.17 5.29 -1.90
C MET A 21 16.68 5.18 -2.17
N LEU A 22 16.19 5.74 -3.28
CA LEU A 22 14.77 5.66 -3.65
C LEU A 22 14.35 4.21 -3.91
N GLN A 23 15.18 3.45 -4.64
CA GLN A 23 14.92 2.04 -4.92
C GLN A 23 14.88 1.19 -3.64
N ASP A 24 15.81 1.42 -2.71
CA ASP A 24 15.85 0.71 -1.44
C ASP A 24 14.61 0.99 -0.58
N GLN A 25 14.21 2.25 -0.45
CA GLN A 25 13.00 2.65 0.28
C GLN A 25 11.72 2.08 -0.35
N PHE A 26 11.67 2.00 -1.69
CA PHE A 26 10.59 1.37 -2.42
C PHE A 26 10.53 -0.13 -2.14
N ASN A 27 11.66 -0.83 -2.21
CA ASN A 27 11.73 -2.27 -1.94
C ASN A 27 11.31 -2.61 -0.51
N VAL A 28 11.74 -1.82 0.48
CA VAL A 28 11.30 -1.96 1.88
C VAL A 28 9.78 -1.81 1.98
N SER A 29 9.23 -0.74 1.41
CA SER A 29 7.79 -0.49 1.43
C SER A 29 6.99 -1.64 0.79
N MET A 30 7.45 -2.14 -0.37
CA MET A 30 6.81 -3.23 -1.09
C MET A 30 6.84 -4.56 -0.34
N ASN A 31 7.98 -4.90 0.28
CA ASN A 31 8.10 -6.11 1.08
C ASN A 31 7.10 -6.10 2.25
N HIS A 32 6.93 -4.96 2.91
CA HIS A 32 5.97 -4.85 4.00
C HIS A 32 4.51 -4.92 3.52
N VAL A 33 4.19 -4.34 2.36
CA VAL A 33 2.86 -4.50 1.73
C VAL A 33 2.57 -5.97 1.40
N GLN A 34 3.57 -6.72 0.89
CA GLN A 34 3.43 -8.16 0.67
C GLN A 34 3.19 -8.93 1.97
N ALA A 35 3.90 -8.59 3.05
CA ALA A 35 3.68 -9.17 4.37
C ALA A 35 2.25 -8.88 4.88
N MET A 36 1.70 -7.69 4.62
CA MET A 36 0.31 -7.38 4.93
C MET A 36 -0.69 -8.21 4.14
N ALA A 37 -0.41 -8.51 2.87
CA ALA A 37 -1.26 -9.41 2.07
C ALA A 37 -1.31 -10.81 2.68
N ILE A 38 -0.18 -11.32 3.17
CA ILE A 38 -0.11 -12.59 3.92
C ILE A 38 -0.93 -12.48 5.21
N LEU A 39 -0.78 -11.40 5.97
CA LEU A 39 -1.55 -11.17 7.20
C LEU A 39 -3.06 -11.20 6.93
N ILE A 40 -3.55 -10.53 5.89
CA ILE A 40 -4.98 -10.61 5.51
C ILE A 40 -5.36 -12.04 5.13
N SER A 41 -4.56 -12.72 4.29
CA SER A 41 -4.83 -14.12 3.92
C SER A 41 -4.95 -15.03 5.15
N THR A 42 -4.04 -14.90 6.12
CA THR A 42 -4.02 -15.75 7.32
C THR A 42 -5.11 -15.40 8.33
N PHE A 43 -5.31 -14.11 8.64
CA PHE A 43 -6.16 -13.70 9.76
C PHE A 43 -7.58 -13.34 9.36
N HIS A 44 -7.81 -12.88 8.12
CA HIS A 44 -9.14 -12.58 7.60
C HIS A 44 -9.78 -13.78 6.93
N HIS A 45 -9.05 -14.46 6.04
CA HIS A 45 -9.58 -15.59 5.25
C HIS A 45 -9.25 -16.95 5.85
N GLY A 46 -8.11 -17.09 6.52
CA GLY A 46 -7.62 -18.35 7.09
C GLY A 46 -8.18 -18.72 8.47
N LYS A 47 -8.99 -17.85 9.10
CA LYS A 47 -9.59 -18.10 10.42
C LYS A 47 -11.09 -17.83 10.39
N TYR A 48 -11.84 -18.71 11.06
CA TYR A 48 -13.28 -18.54 11.28
C TYR A 48 -13.60 -18.67 12.78
N PRO A 49 -14.15 -17.62 13.44
CA PRO A 49 -14.43 -16.29 12.89
C PRO A 49 -13.15 -15.52 12.52
N THR A 50 -13.29 -14.48 11.70
CA THR A 50 -12.16 -13.59 11.33
C THR A 50 -11.49 -13.03 12.58
N ALA A 51 -10.15 -13.04 12.59
CA ALA A 51 -9.34 -12.53 13.68
C ALA A 51 -8.88 -11.08 13.44
N ILE A 52 -9.28 -10.47 12.32
CA ILE A 52 -8.96 -9.09 11.98
C ILE A 52 -10.20 -8.35 11.52
N ASP A 53 -10.56 -7.32 12.28
CA ASP A 53 -11.58 -6.34 11.93
C ASP A 53 -10.93 -5.01 11.49
N GLN A 54 -11.75 -4.06 11.06
CA GLN A 54 -11.29 -2.74 10.61
C GLN A 54 -10.45 -2.02 11.66
N ARG A 55 -10.82 -2.13 12.95
CA ARG A 55 -10.11 -1.47 14.06
C ARG A 55 -8.73 -2.09 14.28
N THR A 56 -8.65 -3.41 14.22
CA THR A 56 -7.39 -4.16 14.36
C THR A 56 -6.46 -3.86 13.20
N PHE A 57 -6.99 -3.84 11.97
CA PHE A 57 -6.22 -3.47 10.77
C PHE A 57 -5.69 -2.04 10.88
N ALA A 58 -6.55 -1.06 11.17
CA ALA A 58 -6.14 0.34 11.30
C ALA A 58 -5.05 0.54 12.37
N ARG A 59 -5.20 -0.08 13.55
CA ARG A 59 -4.19 0.01 14.62
C ARG A 59 -2.86 -0.63 14.21
N TYR A 60 -2.90 -1.77 13.51
CA TYR A 60 -1.69 -2.45 13.06
C TYR A 60 -0.98 -1.65 11.96
N THR A 61 -1.73 -1.11 10.99
CA THR A 61 -1.14 -0.34 9.90
C THR A 61 -0.56 0.97 10.39
N GLU A 62 -1.24 1.68 11.30
CA GLU A 62 -0.73 2.91 11.93
C GLU A 62 0.55 2.65 12.71
N ARG A 63 0.58 1.58 13.53
CA ARG A 63 1.78 1.20 14.30
C ARG A 63 2.96 0.77 13.43
N THR A 64 2.70 0.33 12.20
CA THR A 64 3.74 -0.14 11.26
C THR A 64 3.94 0.80 10.08
N THR A 65 3.47 2.06 10.16
CA THR A 65 3.65 3.04 9.07
C THR A 65 5.13 3.29 8.76
N PHE A 66 6.00 3.21 9.77
CA PHE A 66 7.44 3.38 9.61
C PHE A 66 8.09 2.30 8.71
N GLU A 67 7.48 1.12 8.56
CA GLU A 67 7.95 0.03 7.68
C GLU A 67 7.63 0.32 6.20
N ARG A 68 6.86 1.38 5.90
CA ARG A 68 6.45 1.75 4.55
C ARG A 68 6.74 3.24 4.28
N PRO A 69 8.02 3.63 4.24
CA PRO A 69 8.46 5.03 4.19
C PRO A 69 7.93 5.82 2.99
N LEU A 70 7.55 5.16 1.88
CA LEU A 70 7.03 5.82 0.67
C LEU A 70 5.51 5.73 0.50
N THR A 71 4.76 5.20 1.48
CA THR A 71 3.29 5.07 1.38
C THR A 71 2.58 6.07 2.29
N SER A 72 1.59 6.80 1.75
CA SER A 72 0.73 7.67 2.55
C SER A 72 -0.31 6.91 3.35
N GLY A 73 -0.67 5.70 2.90
CA GLY A 73 -1.64 4.83 3.54
C GLY A 73 -1.74 3.50 2.83
N VAL A 74 -2.47 2.57 3.44
CA VAL A 74 -2.70 1.21 2.94
C VAL A 74 -4.14 0.81 3.24
N ALA A 75 -4.76 0.11 2.29
CA ALA A 75 -6.12 -0.38 2.40
C ALA A 75 -6.22 -1.80 1.84
N TYR A 76 -7.20 -2.55 2.31
CA TYR A 76 -7.56 -3.85 1.76
C TYR A 76 -8.92 -3.74 1.07
N ALA A 77 -8.97 -4.10 -0.21
CA ALA A 77 -10.21 -4.17 -0.98
C ALA A 77 -10.59 -5.65 -1.19
N VAL A 78 -11.77 -6.03 -0.72
CA VAL A 78 -12.30 -7.38 -0.94
C VAL A 78 -12.92 -7.45 -2.34
N ARG A 79 -12.74 -8.57 -3.04
CA ARG A 79 -13.42 -8.83 -4.29
C ARG A 79 -14.83 -9.33 -3.99
N VAL A 80 -15.85 -8.66 -4.53
CA VAL A 80 -17.26 -9.01 -4.37
C VAL A 80 -17.86 -9.23 -5.76
N LEU A 81 -18.42 -10.40 -6.03
CA LEU A 81 -19.14 -10.64 -7.28
C LEU A 81 -20.48 -9.90 -7.28
N HIS A 82 -21.00 -9.57 -8.46
CA HIS A 82 -22.29 -8.88 -8.57
C HIS A 82 -23.42 -9.65 -7.88
N SER A 83 -23.42 -10.98 -7.99
CA SER A 83 -24.38 -11.88 -7.32
C SER A 83 -24.30 -11.84 -5.79
N GLU A 84 -23.15 -11.46 -5.23
CA GLU A 84 -22.90 -11.42 -3.78
C GLU A 84 -23.09 -10.01 -3.19
N ARG A 85 -23.25 -9.00 -4.05
CA ARG A 85 -23.25 -7.59 -3.68
C ARG A 85 -24.30 -7.26 -2.62
N GLU A 86 -25.55 -7.67 -2.84
CA GLU A 86 -26.65 -7.34 -1.93
C GLU A 86 -26.41 -7.91 -0.52
N GLN A 87 -25.98 -9.17 -0.46
CA GLN A 87 -25.64 -9.83 0.81
C GLN A 87 -24.46 -9.14 1.50
N PHE A 88 -23.43 -8.78 0.72
CA PHE A 88 -22.26 -8.08 1.25
C PHE A 88 -22.62 -6.70 1.82
N GLU A 89 -23.35 -5.87 1.08
CA GLU A 89 -23.77 -4.53 1.53
C GLU A 89 -24.64 -4.61 2.80
N LYS A 90 -25.54 -5.61 2.88
CA LYS A 90 -26.36 -5.86 4.08
C LYS A 90 -25.52 -6.25 5.29
N GLN A 91 -24.49 -7.07 5.12
CA GLN A 91 -23.58 -7.47 6.19
C GLN A 91 -22.70 -6.31 6.67
N GLN A 92 -22.26 -5.46 5.73
CA GLN A 92 -21.36 -4.34 6.02
C GLN A 92 -22.09 -3.10 6.54
N GLY A 93 -23.39 -2.97 6.28
CA GLY A 93 -24.19 -1.80 6.67
C GLY A 93 -23.90 -0.55 5.82
N TRP A 94 -23.25 -0.70 4.67
CA TRP A 94 -22.98 0.37 3.72
C TRP A 94 -23.04 -0.14 2.28
N THR A 95 -23.35 0.75 1.34
CA THR A 95 -23.43 0.43 -0.09
C THR A 95 -22.11 0.69 -0.81
N ILE A 96 -21.72 -0.19 -1.73
CA ILE A 96 -20.55 0.00 -2.59
C ILE A 96 -20.79 1.24 -3.46
N LYS A 97 -19.94 2.25 -3.29
CA LYS A 97 -20.00 3.48 -4.08
C LYS A 97 -19.42 3.22 -5.47
N SER A 98 -20.20 3.51 -6.51
CA SER A 98 -19.67 3.57 -7.87
C SER A 98 -18.75 4.79 -7.97
N MET A 99 -17.53 4.59 -8.46
CA MET A 99 -16.71 5.70 -8.94
C MET A 99 -17.25 6.15 -10.31
N HIS A 100 -18.44 6.75 -10.34
CA HIS A 100 -18.75 7.58 -11.49
C HIS A 100 -17.75 8.73 -11.47
N CYS A 101 -16.91 8.81 -12.50
CA CYS A 101 -16.05 9.97 -12.72
C CYS A 101 -16.92 11.21 -12.63
N ILE A 102 -16.58 12.08 -11.67
CA ILE A 102 -17.12 13.42 -11.59
C ILE A 102 -16.86 14.07 -12.96
N GLU A 103 -17.92 14.66 -13.49
CA GLU A 103 -17.99 15.32 -14.79
C GLU A 103 -16.82 16.28 -15.01
N GLN A 104 -16.43 16.38 -16.27
CA GLN A 104 -15.47 17.34 -16.80
C GLN A 104 -15.76 18.74 -16.26
N ALA A 105 -14.77 19.36 -15.62
CA ALA A 105 -14.72 20.78 -15.33
C ALA A 105 -13.59 21.41 -16.16
#